data_AF-A0A3M1FXW5-F1
#
_entry.id   AF-A0A3M1FXW5-F1
#
_cell.length_a   1.000
_cell.length_b   1.000
_cell.length_c   1.000
_cell.angle_alpha   90.00
_cell.angle_beta   90.00
_cell.angle_gamma   90.00
#
_symmetry.space_group_name_H-M   'P 1'
#
loop_
_entity.id
_entity.type
_entity.pdbx_description
1 polymer ?
#
loop_
_entity_poly.entity_id
_entity_poly.type
_entity_poly.pdbx_seq_one_letter_code
_entity_poly.pdbx_strand_id
1 'polypeptide(L)' 'TQDLFTYQFTGEDESGKLLGQFNCTGVRPHFYDRAEYFGLGRALMEAMSA' A
#
# COMPACT_ATOMS: atom_id res chain seq x y z
N THR A 1 -0.02 13.49 6.01
CA THR A 1 -0.45 12.14 5.56
C THR A 1 0.71 11.53 4.79
N GLN A 2 0.84 10.20 4.77
CA GLN A 2 1.94 9.49 4.07
C GLN A 2 1.32 8.56 3.03
N ASP A 3 1.89 8.52 1.83
CA ASP A 3 1.45 7.62 0.77
C ASP A 3 2.07 6.23 0.97
N LEU A 4 1.21 5.27 1.30
CA LEU A 4 1.58 3.87 1.51
C LEU A 4 1.51 3.05 0.23
N PHE A 5 0.66 3.48 -0.71
CA PHE A 5 0.48 2.84 -1.99
C PHE A 5 0.44 3.89 -3.09
N THR A 6 1.09 3.58 -4.21
CA THR A 6 1.01 4.37 -5.44
C THR A 6 0.27 3.57 -6.50
N TYR A 7 -0.65 4.22 -7.21
CA TYR A 7 -1.30 3.59 -8.35
C TYR A 7 -0.41 3.72 -9.60
N GLN A 8 -0.03 2.59 -10.16
CA GLN A 8 0.70 2.52 -11.43
C GLN A 8 -0.27 2.16 -12.56
N PHE A 9 -0.55 3.16 -13.39
CA PHE A 9 -1.35 3.00 -14.58
C PHE A 9 -0.63 2.11 -15.62
N THR A 10 -1.35 1.15 -16.19
CA THR A 10 -0.84 0.21 -17.19
C THR A 10 -1.56 0.30 -18.54
N GLY A 11 -2.69 1.01 -18.63
CA GLY A 11 -3.45 1.17 -19.88
C GLY A 11 -4.91 1.48 -19.65
N GLU A 12 -5.69 1.54 -20.72
CA GLU A 12 -7.14 1.78 -20.67
C GLU A 12 -7.83 0.70 -21.49
N ASP A 13 -8.94 0.14 -21.00
CA ASP A 13 -9.74 -0.83 -21.76
C ASP A 13 -10.61 -0.17 -22.82
N GLU A 14 -11.24 -0.98 -23.69
CA GLU A 14 -12.09 -0.50 -24.80
C GLU A 14 -13.33 0.28 -24.32
N SER A 15 -13.66 0.18 -23.03
CA SER A 15 -14.78 0.89 -22.39
C SER A 15 -14.33 2.18 -21.66
N GLY A 16 -13.06 2.55 -21.76
CA GLY A 16 -12.50 3.75 -21.13
C GLY A 16 -12.13 3.56 -19.65
N LYS A 17 -12.02 2.33 -19.16
CA LYS A 17 -11.64 2.07 -17.76
C LYS A 17 -10.12 2.02 -17.62
N LEU A 18 -9.59 2.80 -16.68
CA LEU A 18 -8.18 2.78 -16.34
C LEU A 18 -7.79 1.43 -15.74
N LEU A 19 -6.79 0.80 -16.36
CA LEU A 19 -6.10 -0.39 -15.91
C LEU A 19 -4.81 0.01 -15.21
N GLY A 20 -4.49 -0.69 -14.13
CA GLY A 20 -3.30 -0.41 -13.34
C GLY A 20 -3.27 -1.24 -12.07
N GLN A 21 -2.20 -1.08 -11.31
CA GLN A 21 -1.96 -1.83 -10.08
C GLN A 21 -1.55 -0.88 -8.97
N PHE A 22 -1.96 -1.18 -7.73
CA PHE A 22 -1.46 -0.47 -6.56
C PHE A 22 -0.16 -1.12 -6.11
N ASN A 23 0.91 -0.35 -6.11
CA ASN A 23 2.20 -0.78 -5.59
C ASN A 23 2.41 -0.22 -4.19
N CYS A 24 2.76 -1.08 -3.24
CA CYS A 24 3.19 -0.65 -1.92
C CYS A 24 4.51 0.14 -2.04
N THR A 25 4.62 1.26 -1.33
CA THR A 25 5.83 2.10 -1.34
C THR A 25 6.99 1.50 -0.54
N GLY A 26 6.75 0.44 0.25
CA GLY A 26 7.78 -0.24 1.05
C GLY A 26 8.30 0.56 2.25
N VAL A 27 7.73 1.72 2.52
CA VAL A 27 8.12 2.58 3.66
C VAL A 27 7.46 2.10 4.94
N ARG A 28 8.13 2.33 6.08
CA ARG A 28 7.52 2.15 7.40
C ARG A 28 6.42 3.21 7.59
N PRO A 29 5.16 2.81 7.87
CA PRO A 29 4.10 3.77 8.12
C PRO A 29 4.37 4.64 9.34
N HIS A 30 3.97 5.91 9.31
CA HIS A 30 4.07 6.78 10.50
C HIS A 30 3.32 6.25 11.73
N PHE A 31 2.31 5.41 11.55
CA PHE A 31 1.56 4.80 12.65
C PHE A 31 2.13 3.45 13.10
N TYR A 32 3.25 3.00 12.53
CA TYR A 32 3.84 1.71 12.87
C TYR A 32 4.10 1.58 14.38
N ASP A 33 4.60 2.62 15.05
CA ASP A 33 4.87 2.58 16.50
C ASP A 33 3.61 2.23 17.30
N ARG A 34 2.44 2.68 16.84
CA ARG A 34 1.15 2.33 17.45
C ARG A 34 0.79 0.87 17.17
N ALA A 35 0.99 0.40 15.94
CA ALA A 35 0.76 -1.01 15.62
C ALA A 35 1.69 -1.93 16.43
N GLU A 36 2.96 -1.54 16.58
CA GLU A 36 3.94 -2.26 17.39
C GLU A 36 3.57 -2.28 18.87
N TYR A 37 3.06 -1.17 19.42
CA TYR A 37 2.52 -1.12 20.79
C TYR A 37 1.43 -2.18 21.03
N PHE A 38 0.61 -2.48 20.02
CA PHE A 38 -0.41 -3.54 20.07
C PHE A 38 0.10 -4.92 19.62
N GLY A 39 1.40 -5.08 19.36
CA GLY A 39 2.00 -6.33 18.87
C GLY A 39 1.70 -6.65 17.40
N LEU A 40 1.18 -5.69 16.65
CA LEU A 40 0.74 -5.83 15.24
C LEU A 40 1.77 -5.33 14.22
N GLY A 41 2.94 -4.84 14.65
CA GLY A 41 3.94 -4.24 13.75
C GLY A 41 4.37 -5.18 12.61
N ARG A 42 4.64 -6.45 12.92
CA ARG A 42 4.99 -7.46 11.91
C ARG A 42 3.84 -7.76 10.96
N ALA A 43 2.65 -8.02 11.51
CA ALA A 43 1.45 -8.32 10.72
C ALA A 43 1.09 -7.16 9.78
N LEU A 44 1.29 -5.91 10.22
CA LEU A 44 1.11 -4.72 9.41
C LEU A 44 2.05 -4.72 8.20
N MET A 45 3.35 -4.99 8.40
CA MET A 45 4.32 -5.01 7.30
C MET A 45 4.03 -6.15 6.32
N GLU A 46 3.67 -7.33 6.82
CA GLU A 46 3.27 -8.46 5.98
C GLU A 46 2.06 -8.11 5.12
N ALA A 47 1.02 -7.51 5.71
CA ALA A 47 -0.18 -7.07 4.99
C ALA A 47 0.08 -5.97 3.95
N MET A 48 1.10 -5.14 4.15
CA MET A 48 1.50 -4.12 3.17
C MET A 48 2.31 -4.68 2.01
N SER A 49 2.99 -5.81 2.19
CA SER A 49 3.84 -6.44 1.17
C SER A 49 3.13 -7.48 0.29
N ALA A 50 1.93 -7.90 0.68
CA ALA A 50 1.08 -8.85 -0.04
C ALA A 50 0.32 -8.17 -1.19
#